data_AF-A0A9R1FUU1-F1
#
_entry.id   AF-A0A9R1FUU1-F1
#
_cell.length_a   1.000
_cell.length_b   1.000
_cell.length_c   1.000
_cell.angle_alpha   90.00
_cell.angle_beta   90.00
_cell.angle_gamma   90.00
#
_symmetry.space_group_name_H-M   'P 1'
#
loop_
_entity.id
_entity.type
_entity.pdbx_description
1 polymer ?
#
loop_
_entity_poly.entity_id
_entity_poly.type
_entity_poly.pdbx_seq_one_letter_code
_entity_poly.pdbx_strand_id
1 'polypeptide(L)'
;MESADWSSLPADLVRRIADGFLATSDLDYYMDLRAVCHSWRAATDDPKGTPDPRFRPRHWVSIDSSRSNTHLLVNTATGRFLRKELPVLRDYFIDSTTPDGLLVLMDDKSPHSFSVLNSFTGYSLRFAAPQPDEFVDSAALVAGSSPAIILLFRKYIDDDDVRLRESPRRVYMVEPDSESYAVSEDRYACPLIRLAVRGIHTIGELGSVAPFPLAVARRIFNLMRFFNAEPVESDDEDTMMSEEESISKFWIGYDNRCYLMESAGEILIIMKLKDGMEVYKMDTESYVLEHVHNIGNRAIFLRGYCRCMSVNADKFPSIDANCIYYIKSDDFSRDYIYMYNLKCRREERVSKDISLVSRPYTIIQLLSSLDLW
;
A
#
# COMPACT_ATOMS: atom_id res chain seq x y z
N MET A 1 -0.33 -2.90 -51.94
CA MET A 1 -0.54 -3.51 -50.61
C MET A 1 -1.90 -3.03 -50.15
N GLU A 2 -2.88 -3.92 -50.10
CA GLU A 2 -4.15 -3.62 -49.42
C GLU A 2 -3.84 -3.36 -47.94
N SER A 3 -4.35 -2.24 -47.42
CA SER A 3 -4.29 -1.94 -45.99
C SER A 3 -5.22 -2.90 -45.26
N ALA A 4 -4.69 -3.67 -44.31
CA ALA A 4 -5.53 -4.52 -43.47
C ALA A 4 -6.52 -3.65 -42.67
N ASP A 5 -7.82 -3.87 -42.87
CA ASP A 5 -8.86 -3.18 -42.12
C ASP A 5 -9.05 -3.85 -40.75
N TRP A 6 -8.25 -3.44 -39.78
CA TRP A 6 -8.32 -3.92 -38.40
C TRP A 6 -9.68 -3.65 -37.73
N SER A 7 -10.48 -2.70 -38.23
CA SER A 7 -11.82 -2.46 -37.68
C SER A 7 -12.78 -3.62 -37.93
N SER A 8 -12.49 -4.45 -38.93
CA SER A 8 -13.24 -5.66 -39.30
C SER A 8 -12.74 -6.95 -38.64
N LEU A 9 -11.81 -6.85 -37.68
CA LEU A 9 -11.24 -8.01 -37.01
C LEU A 9 -12.35 -8.89 -36.38
N PRO A 10 -12.35 -10.21 -36.62
CA PRO A 10 -13.30 -11.14 -36.01
C PRO A 10 -13.37 -11.03 -34.48
N ALA A 11 -14.59 -11.10 -33.94
CA ALA A 11 -14.85 -10.88 -32.51
C ALA A 11 -14.13 -11.89 -31.59
N ASP A 12 -13.84 -13.09 -32.07
CA ASP A 12 -13.04 -14.10 -31.36
C ASP A 12 -11.56 -13.69 -31.24
N LEU A 13 -10.98 -13.08 -32.28
CA LEU A 13 -9.61 -12.57 -32.22
C LEU A 13 -9.51 -11.35 -31.30
N VAL A 14 -10.48 -10.44 -31.36
CA VAL A 14 -10.55 -9.30 -30.42
C VAL A 14 -10.60 -9.79 -28.97
N ARG A 15 -11.47 -10.78 -28.68
CA ARG A 15 -11.55 -11.40 -27.34
C ARG A 15 -10.23 -12.01 -26.91
N ARG A 16 -9.56 -12.75 -27.79
CA ARG A 16 -8.29 -13.40 -27.47
C ARG A 16 -7.17 -12.39 -27.16
N ILE A 17 -7.14 -11.25 -27.84
CA ILE A 17 -6.21 -10.15 -27.53
C ILE A 17 -6.57 -9.56 -26.16
N ALA A 18 -7.86 -9.29 -25.92
CA ALA A 18 -8.34 -8.72 -24.67
C ALA A 18 -8.05 -9.64 -23.46
N ASP A 19 -8.27 -10.95 -23.61
CA ASP A 19 -7.94 -11.96 -22.59
C ASP A 19 -6.43 -11.99 -22.31
N GLY A 20 -5.59 -11.75 -23.32
CA GLY A 20 -4.15 -11.62 -23.15
C GLY A 20 -3.77 -10.46 -22.22
N PHE A 21 -4.39 -9.29 -22.38
CA PHE A 21 -4.17 -8.14 -21.49
C PHE A 21 -4.64 -8.42 -20.06
N LEU A 22 -5.78 -9.10 -19.89
CA LEU A 22 -6.26 -9.47 -18.54
C LEU A 22 -5.33 -10.49 -17.87
N ALA A 23 -4.80 -11.45 -18.64
CA ALA A 23 -3.86 -12.45 -18.12
C ALA A 23 -2.54 -11.84 -17.61
N THR A 24 -2.09 -10.74 -18.20
CA THR A 24 -0.89 -10.00 -17.75
C THR A 24 -1.20 -8.85 -16.79
N SER A 25 -2.46 -8.69 -16.36
CA SER A 25 -2.93 -7.57 -15.54
C SER A 25 -2.72 -6.18 -16.16
N ASP A 26 -2.62 -6.10 -17.49
CA ASP A 26 -2.51 -4.85 -18.26
C ASP A 26 -3.90 -4.25 -18.54
N LEU A 27 -4.61 -3.92 -17.45
CA LEU A 27 -5.99 -3.43 -17.51
C LEU A 27 -6.12 -2.11 -18.28
N ASP A 28 -5.08 -1.27 -18.28
CA ASP A 28 -5.04 -0.04 -19.05
C ASP A 28 -5.15 -0.31 -20.55
N TYR A 29 -4.40 -1.29 -21.07
CA TYR A 29 -4.49 -1.71 -22.47
C TYR A 29 -5.81 -2.39 -22.81
N TYR A 30 -6.39 -3.14 -21.88
CA TYR A 30 -7.74 -3.68 -22.04
C TYR A 30 -8.77 -2.56 -22.23
N MET A 31 -8.68 -1.49 -21.43
CA MET A 31 -9.57 -0.33 -21.54
C MET A 31 -9.33 0.46 -22.84
N ASP A 32 -8.07 0.60 -23.27
CA ASP A 32 -7.72 1.24 -24.54
C ASP A 32 -8.26 0.44 -25.75
N LEU A 33 -8.15 -0.89 -25.73
CA LEU A 33 -8.73 -1.77 -26.74
C LEU A 33 -10.25 -1.58 -26.84
N ARG A 34 -10.95 -1.48 -25.71
CA ARG A 34 -12.40 -1.18 -25.66
C ARG A 34 -12.74 0.24 -26.14
N ALA A 35 -11.78 1.16 -26.13
CA ALA A 35 -11.99 2.53 -26.58
C ALA A 35 -11.94 2.68 -28.11
N VAL A 36 -11.30 1.73 -28.83
CA VAL A 36 -11.05 1.82 -30.28
C VAL A 36 -12.32 2.01 -31.12
N CYS A 37 -13.28 1.09 -31.05
CA CYS A 37 -14.53 1.17 -31.81
C CYS A 37 -15.67 0.38 -31.15
N HIS A 38 -16.91 0.57 -31.62
CA HIS A 38 -18.09 -0.11 -31.08
C HIS A 38 -18.01 -1.64 -31.25
N SER A 39 -17.54 -2.11 -32.41
CA SER A 39 -17.41 -3.56 -32.70
C SER A 39 -16.48 -4.25 -31.69
N TRP A 40 -15.31 -3.66 -31.41
CA TRP A 40 -14.35 -4.21 -30.47
C TRP A 40 -14.87 -4.16 -29.03
N ARG A 41 -15.48 -3.04 -28.63
CA ARG A 41 -16.12 -2.91 -27.31
C ARG A 41 -17.19 -3.98 -27.08
N ALA A 42 -18.06 -4.20 -28.07
CA ALA A 42 -19.14 -5.17 -28.00
C ALA A 42 -18.63 -6.62 -27.99
N ALA A 43 -17.42 -6.88 -28.52
CA ALA A 43 -16.82 -8.21 -28.49
C ALA A 43 -16.28 -8.60 -27.11
N THR A 44 -16.08 -7.66 -26.19
CA THR A 44 -15.41 -7.89 -24.90
C THR A 44 -16.32 -7.65 -23.69
N ASP A 45 -16.08 -8.33 -22.58
CA ASP A 45 -16.82 -8.21 -21.32
C ASP A 45 -16.82 -6.77 -20.77
N ASP A 46 -17.97 -6.22 -20.36
CA ASP A 46 -18.00 -4.86 -19.79
C ASP A 46 -17.56 -4.85 -18.32
N PRO A 47 -16.43 -4.19 -17.98
CA PRO A 47 -15.96 -4.17 -16.59
C PRO A 47 -16.74 -3.16 -15.72
N LYS A 48 -17.69 -2.41 -16.29
CA LYS A 48 -18.51 -1.45 -15.55
C LYS A 48 -19.47 -2.20 -14.61
N GLY A 49 -19.41 -1.87 -13.33
CA GLY A 49 -20.36 -2.40 -12.34
C GLY A 49 -20.04 -3.80 -11.82
N THR A 50 -18.93 -4.43 -12.25
CA THR A 50 -18.57 -5.79 -11.82
C THR A 50 -17.39 -5.81 -10.84
N PRO A 51 -17.47 -6.61 -9.76
CA PRO A 51 -16.34 -6.88 -8.87
C PRO A 51 -15.39 -7.98 -9.41
N ASP A 52 -15.55 -8.41 -10.67
CA ASP A 52 -14.78 -9.52 -11.26
C ASP A 52 -13.25 -9.31 -11.06
N PRO A 53 -12.57 -10.26 -10.39
CA PRO A 53 -11.14 -10.17 -10.10
C PRO A 53 -10.23 -9.97 -11.33
N ARG A 54 -10.69 -10.37 -12.52
CA ARG A 54 -9.93 -10.22 -13.78
C ARG A 54 -9.73 -8.75 -14.16
N PHE A 55 -10.61 -7.85 -13.72
CA PHE A 55 -10.50 -6.42 -13.98
C PHE A 55 -9.82 -5.65 -12.85
N ARG A 56 -9.11 -6.32 -11.93
CA ARG A 56 -8.37 -5.63 -10.88
C ARG A 56 -7.06 -5.07 -11.44
N PRO A 57 -6.73 -3.78 -11.21
CA PRO A 57 -5.52 -3.15 -11.72
C PRO A 57 -4.28 -3.56 -10.92
N ARG A 58 -3.97 -4.86 -10.87
CA ARG A 58 -2.83 -5.39 -10.10
C ARG A 58 -1.54 -4.65 -10.46
N HIS A 59 -0.68 -4.45 -9.47
CA HIS A 59 0.61 -3.75 -9.58
C HIS A 59 0.53 -2.24 -9.82
N TRP A 60 -0.66 -1.65 -10.01
CA TRP A 60 -0.79 -0.20 -10.12
C TRP A 60 -0.93 0.43 -8.75
N VAL A 61 -0.13 1.47 -8.51
CA VAL A 61 -0.24 2.28 -7.29
C VAL A 61 -0.31 3.75 -7.61
N SER A 62 -1.16 4.48 -6.89
CA SER A 62 -1.17 5.95 -6.90
C SER A 62 0.02 6.49 -6.11
N ILE A 63 0.79 7.39 -6.74
CA ILE A 63 2.01 8.04 -6.19
C ILE A 63 1.81 9.57 -6.18
N ASP A 64 0.58 10.07 -6.05
CA ASP A 64 0.30 11.51 -6.03
C ASP A 64 -0.53 11.87 -4.79
N SER A 65 -0.01 12.81 -3.99
CA SER A 65 -0.59 13.34 -2.76
C SER A 65 -1.37 14.64 -2.96
N SER A 66 -1.36 15.18 -4.17
CA SER A 66 -2.11 16.40 -4.45
C SER A 66 -3.60 16.12 -4.26
N ARG A 67 -4.32 17.07 -3.65
CA ARG A 67 -5.80 17.14 -3.71
C ARG A 67 -6.32 17.40 -5.14
N SER A 68 -5.50 17.13 -6.15
CA SER A 68 -5.87 17.36 -7.54
C SER A 68 -6.69 16.17 -8.04
N ASN A 69 -7.56 16.39 -9.01
CA ASN A 69 -8.28 15.27 -9.62
C ASN A 69 -7.37 14.43 -10.52
N THR A 70 -6.09 14.78 -10.72
CA THR A 70 -5.20 14.06 -11.63
C THR A 70 -4.10 13.39 -10.84
N HIS A 71 -4.10 12.06 -10.81
CA HIS A 71 -3.12 11.28 -10.07
C HIS A 71 -2.16 10.57 -11.01
N LEU A 72 -0.92 10.43 -10.56
CA LEU A 72 0.09 9.60 -11.20
C LEU A 72 -0.01 8.18 -10.67
N LEU A 73 -0.41 7.25 -11.53
CA LEU A 73 -0.37 5.82 -11.28
C LEU A 73 0.93 5.23 -11.81
N VAL A 74 1.53 4.31 -11.06
CA VAL A 74 2.76 3.61 -11.43
C VAL A 74 2.55 2.12 -11.33
N ASN A 75 2.94 1.42 -12.38
CA ASN A 75 2.93 -0.04 -12.40
C ASN A 75 4.26 -0.57 -11.88
N THR A 76 4.26 -1.15 -10.68
CA THR A 76 5.47 -1.60 -9.98
C THR A 76 6.13 -2.83 -10.61
N ALA A 77 5.40 -3.57 -11.45
CA ALA A 77 5.91 -4.74 -12.15
C ALA A 77 6.53 -4.43 -13.52
N THR A 78 6.02 -3.40 -14.22
CA THR A 78 6.39 -3.05 -15.60
C THR A 78 7.13 -1.72 -15.74
N GLY A 79 7.14 -0.87 -14.71
CA GLY A 79 7.76 0.46 -14.75
C GLY A 79 6.95 1.51 -15.49
N ARG A 80 5.71 1.21 -15.88
CA ARG A 80 4.84 2.13 -16.63
C ARG A 80 4.27 3.21 -15.70
N PHE A 81 4.11 4.41 -16.26
CA PHE A 81 3.54 5.57 -15.59
C PHE A 81 2.30 6.02 -16.36
N LEU A 82 1.22 6.31 -15.65
CA LEU A 82 -0.02 6.80 -16.23
C LEU A 82 -0.57 7.95 -15.40
N ARG A 83 -0.74 9.13 -16.00
CA ARG A 83 -1.50 10.20 -15.38
C ARG A 83 -2.97 10.03 -15.70
N LYS A 84 -3.80 10.03 -14.67
CA LYS A 84 -5.22 9.76 -14.82
C LYS A 84 -6.05 10.79 -14.06
N GLU A 85 -7.01 11.38 -14.76
CA GLU A 85 -8.04 12.18 -14.14
C GLU A 85 -9.09 11.26 -13.49
N LEU A 86 -9.34 11.50 -12.21
CA LEU A 86 -10.28 10.81 -11.34
C LEU A 86 -11.25 11.87 -10.78
N PRO A 87 -12.33 12.20 -11.51
CA PRO A 87 -13.24 13.27 -11.10
C PRO A 87 -13.92 13.07 -9.74
N VAL A 88 -13.98 11.83 -9.25
CA VAL A 88 -14.54 11.50 -7.93
C VAL A 88 -13.72 12.11 -6.79
N LEU A 89 -12.44 12.41 -6.99
CA LEU A 89 -11.55 12.96 -5.95
C LEU A 89 -11.83 14.44 -5.60
N ARG A 90 -12.86 15.05 -6.19
CA ARG A 90 -13.38 16.35 -5.75
C ARG A 90 -14.01 16.28 -4.36
N ASP A 91 -14.59 15.12 -4.02
CA ASP A 91 -15.31 14.89 -2.78
C ASP A 91 -14.59 13.86 -1.87
N TYR A 92 -13.47 13.29 -2.33
CA TYR A 92 -12.77 12.18 -1.66
C TYR A 92 -11.25 12.34 -1.70
N PHE A 93 -10.54 11.79 -0.71
CA PHE A 93 -9.10 11.53 -0.72
C PHE A 93 -8.81 10.06 -0.94
N ILE A 94 -7.62 9.77 -1.50
CA ILE A 94 -7.09 8.42 -1.54
C ILE A 94 -6.40 8.17 -0.19
N ASP A 95 -6.88 7.20 0.58
CA ASP A 95 -6.27 6.76 1.84
C ASP A 95 -5.14 5.75 1.60
N SER A 96 -5.37 4.81 0.69
CA SER A 96 -4.40 3.76 0.37
C SER A 96 -4.71 3.10 -0.98
N THR A 97 -3.75 2.30 -1.47
CA THR A 97 -3.97 1.41 -2.62
C THR A 97 -3.93 -0.04 -2.13
N THR A 98 -4.97 -0.81 -2.44
CA THR A 98 -5.08 -2.23 -2.07
C THR A 98 -4.09 -3.09 -2.84
N PRO A 99 -3.71 -4.29 -2.37
CA PRO A 99 -2.76 -5.17 -3.10
C PRO A 99 -3.16 -5.51 -4.54
N ASP A 100 -4.46 -5.46 -4.84
CA ASP A 100 -5.01 -5.68 -6.17
C ASP A 100 -5.13 -4.39 -7.01
N GLY A 101 -4.58 -3.28 -6.52
CA GLY A 101 -4.49 -1.97 -7.16
C GLY A 101 -5.75 -1.10 -7.07
N LEU A 102 -6.76 -1.51 -6.30
CA LEU A 102 -7.95 -0.67 -6.09
C LEU A 102 -7.59 0.50 -5.16
N LEU A 103 -8.22 1.64 -5.36
CA LEU A 103 -8.03 2.82 -4.51
C LEU A 103 -9.05 2.81 -3.39
N VAL A 104 -8.59 2.95 -2.15
CA VAL A 104 -9.47 3.20 -1.00
C VAL A 104 -9.69 4.70 -0.90
N LEU A 105 -10.95 5.11 -1.00
CA LEU A 105 -11.36 6.49 -0.94
C LEU A 105 -12.01 6.80 0.40
N MET A 106 -11.67 7.96 0.95
CA MET A 106 -12.24 8.53 2.17
C MET A 106 -12.92 9.86 1.82
N ASP A 107 -14.18 10.05 2.21
CA ASP A 107 -14.95 11.28 1.98
C ASP A 107 -14.25 12.49 2.63
N ASP A 108 -14.26 13.67 2.01
CA ASP A 108 -13.73 14.90 2.62
C ASP A 108 -14.63 15.40 3.76
N LYS A 109 -15.92 15.03 3.74
CA LYS A 109 -16.90 15.51 4.72
C LYS A 109 -17.10 14.48 5.84
N SER A 110 -17.03 14.96 7.08
CA SER A 110 -17.40 14.16 8.24
C SER A 110 -18.90 13.86 8.24
N PRO A 111 -19.34 12.63 8.56
CA PRO A 111 -18.53 11.45 8.90
C PRO A 111 -17.90 10.83 7.64
N HIS A 112 -16.57 10.72 7.64
CA HIS A 112 -15.75 10.28 6.51
C HIS A 112 -16.14 8.89 5.97
N SER A 113 -17.05 8.85 4.99
CA SER A 113 -17.50 7.59 4.39
C SER A 113 -16.39 6.94 3.54
N PHE A 114 -16.34 5.61 3.52
CA PHE A 114 -15.37 4.86 2.73
C PHE A 114 -15.98 4.29 1.47
N SER A 115 -15.19 4.29 0.41
CA SER A 115 -15.50 3.53 -0.80
C SER A 115 -14.24 2.97 -1.43
N VAL A 116 -14.41 1.95 -2.27
CA VAL A 116 -13.32 1.40 -3.07
C VAL A 116 -13.56 1.78 -4.52
N LEU A 117 -12.51 2.21 -5.22
CA LEU A 117 -12.57 2.60 -6.62
C LEU A 117 -11.59 1.77 -7.45
N ASN A 118 -12.10 1.18 -8.52
CA ASN A 118 -11.27 0.77 -9.64
C ASN A 118 -11.00 1.99 -10.52
N SER A 119 -9.78 2.51 -10.46
CA SER A 119 -9.41 3.72 -11.18
C SER A 119 -9.65 3.59 -12.69
N PHE A 120 -9.41 2.43 -13.29
CA PHE A 120 -9.50 2.21 -14.73
C PHE A 120 -10.92 2.00 -15.24
N THR A 121 -11.72 1.20 -14.52
CA THR A 121 -13.07 0.83 -14.96
C THR A 121 -14.16 1.78 -14.47
N GLY A 122 -13.85 2.57 -13.43
CA GLY A 122 -14.81 3.43 -12.74
C GLY A 122 -15.76 2.66 -11.82
N TYR A 123 -15.57 1.35 -11.65
CA TYR A 123 -16.31 0.58 -10.66
C TYR A 123 -16.04 1.14 -9.27
N SER A 124 -17.11 1.44 -8.53
CA SER A 124 -17.03 1.92 -7.16
C SER A 124 -17.95 1.13 -6.25
N LEU A 125 -17.48 0.82 -5.05
CA LEU A 125 -18.20 0.08 -4.03
C LEU A 125 -18.29 0.94 -2.76
N ARG A 126 -19.51 1.16 -2.26
CA ARG A 126 -19.80 1.85 -1.00
C ARG A 126 -20.32 0.85 0.03
N PHE A 127 -20.06 1.10 1.31
CA PHE A 127 -20.40 0.21 2.41
C PHE A 127 -21.67 0.67 3.12
N ALA A 128 -22.49 -0.29 3.57
CA ALA A 128 -23.76 0.00 4.26
C ALA A 128 -23.58 0.37 5.75
N ALA A 129 -22.52 -0.13 6.40
CA ALA A 129 -22.31 0.08 7.83
C ALA A 129 -22.13 1.57 8.19
N PRO A 130 -22.87 2.11 9.17
CA PRO A 130 -22.72 3.49 9.62
C PRO A 130 -21.38 3.65 10.34
N GLN A 131 -20.60 4.67 10.01
CA GLN A 131 -19.28 4.88 10.61
C GLN A 131 -19.37 5.04 12.15
N PRO A 132 -18.48 4.43 12.94
CA PRO A 132 -18.31 4.72 14.36
C PRO A 132 -18.02 6.22 14.58
N ASP A 133 -18.34 6.72 15.77
CA ASP A 133 -18.01 8.09 16.21
C ASP A 133 -16.51 8.20 16.60
N GLU A 134 -15.64 7.79 15.66
CA GLU A 134 -14.18 7.74 15.74
C GLU A 134 -13.61 8.14 14.34
N PHE A 135 -12.47 8.84 14.29
CA PHE A 135 -11.78 9.12 13.02
C PHE A 135 -11.19 7.82 12.47
N VAL A 136 -11.12 7.65 11.16
CA VAL A 136 -10.37 6.52 10.59
C VAL A 136 -8.94 6.96 10.37
N ASP A 137 -8.03 6.15 10.91
CA ASP A 137 -6.59 6.33 10.84
C ASP A 137 -6.01 5.80 9.53
N SER A 138 -6.50 4.63 9.09
CA SER A 138 -6.11 3.97 7.85
C SER A 138 -7.12 2.86 7.52
N ALA A 139 -7.24 2.50 6.25
CA ALA A 139 -8.08 1.41 5.79
C ALA A 139 -7.34 0.54 4.76
N ALA A 140 -7.61 -0.77 4.78
CA ALA A 140 -7.18 -1.65 3.70
C ALA A 140 -8.26 -2.67 3.36
N LEU A 141 -8.37 -2.97 2.08
CA LEU A 141 -9.25 -4.02 1.61
C LEU A 141 -8.63 -5.40 1.86
N VAL A 142 -9.41 -6.26 2.51
CA VAL A 142 -9.25 -7.72 2.59
C VAL A 142 -9.78 -8.36 1.30
N ALA A 143 -8.88 -8.63 0.36
CA ALA A 143 -9.18 -9.45 -0.81
C ALA A 143 -9.57 -10.89 -0.45
N GLY A 144 -10.76 -11.29 -0.93
CA GLY A 144 -11.33 -12.64 -0.91
C GLY A 144 -12.45 -12.74 -1.95
N SER A 145 -13.23 -13.83 -1.93
CA SER A 145 -14.43 -13.97 -2.80
C SER A 145 -15.50 -12.92 -2.50
N SER A 146 -15.50 -12.36 -1.29
CA SER A 146 -16.24 -11.17 -0.87
C SER A 146 -15.25 -10.13 -0.33
N PRO A 147 -15.22 -8.89 -0.87
CA PRO A 147 -14.25 -7.88 -0.46
C PRO A 147 -14.63 -7.28 0.90
N ALA A 148 -13.97 -7.68 1.99
CA ALA A 148 -14.12 -7.02 3.29
C ALA A 148 -13.08 -5.91 3.44
N ILE A 149 -13.33 -4.86 4.23
CA ILE A 149 -12.33 -3.84 4.57
C ILE A 149 -11.93 -4.00 6.04
N ILE A 150 -10.63 -3.94 6.30
CA ILE A 150 -10.09 -3.64 7.61
C ILE A 150 -10.04 -2.12 7.77
N LEU A 151 -10.73 -1.62 8.78
CA LEU A 151 -10.68 -0.24 9.22
C LEU A 151 -9.90 -0.16 10.52
N LEU A 152 -8.96 0.78 10.53
CA LEU A 152 -8.23 1.16 11.72
C LEU A 152 -8.76 2.52 12.15
N PHE A 153 -9.42 2.57 13.29
CA PHE A 153 -9.93 3.81 13.85
C PHE A 153 -8.89 4.46 14.77
N ARG A 154 -9.01 5.80 14.85
CA ARG A 154 -8.37 6.77 15.74
C ARG A 154 -9.45 7.59 16.47
N LYS A 155 -9.49 7.62 17.80
CA LYS A 155 -10.40 8.47 18.57
C LYS A 155 -9.83 9.88 18.79
N TYR A 156 -10.70 10.88 18.86
CA TYR A 156 -10.36 12.28 19.18
C TYR A 156 -9.68 12.33 20.57
N ILE A 157 -8.56 13.05 20.66
CA ILE A 157 -7.97 13.43 21.94
C ILE A 157 -8.59 14.78 22.29
N ASP A 158 -9.62 14.78 23.13
CA ASP A 158 -9.94 16.00 23.88
C ASP A 158 -8.92 16.12 25.01
N ASP A 159 -8.35 17.32 25.18
CA ASP A 159 -7.28 17.63 26.14
C ASP A 159 -7.59 17.24 27.60
N ASP A 160 -8.87 17.05 27.95
CA ASP A 160 -9.32 16.88 29.34
C ASP A 160 -9.56 15.44 29.81
N ASP A 161 -9.51 14.41 28.94
CA ASP A 161 -9.70 13.01 29.36
C ASP A 161 -8.59 12.08 28.85
N VAL A 162 -7.45 12.13 29.56
CA VAL A 162 -6.25 11.30 29.33
C VAL A 162 -6.47 9.80 29.65
N ARG A 163 -7.72 9.35 29.89
CA ARG A 163 -8.00 8.00 30.38
C ARG A 163 -8.37 6.94 29.36
N LEU A 164 -8.47 7.25 28.06
CA LEU A 164 -8.72 6.23 27.05
C LEU A 164 -7.82 6.41 25.83
N ARG A 165 -6.55 6.06 26.04
CA ARG A 165 -5.55 5.78 24.99
C ARG A 165 -6.04 4.60 24.15
N GLU A 166 -6.02 4.75 22.83
CA GLU A 166 -6.41 3.67 21.93
C GLU A 166 -5.55 2.42 22.14
N SER A 167 -6.19 1.26 22.20
CA SER A 167 -5.43 0.02 22.22
C SER A 167 -5.01 -0.33 20.79
N PRO A 168 -3.70 -0.53 20.50
CA PRO A 168 -3.23 -1.10 19.22
C PRO A 168 -3.75 -2.53 18.96
N ARG A 169 -4.55 -3.04 19.89
CA ARG A 169 -5.11 -4.39 19.94
C ARG A 169 -6.48 -4.48 19.31
N ARG A 170 -7.06 -3.40 18.76
CA ARG A 170 -8.36 -3.43 18.06
C ARG A 170 -8.20 -3.24 16.56
N VAL A 171 -8.90 -4.08 15.80
CA VAL A 171 -9.07 -3.99 14.34
C VAL A 171 -10.55 -4.17 14.03
N TYR A 172 -11.09 -3.27 13.19
CA TYR A 172 -12.48 -3.33 12.75
C TYR A 172 -12.53 -3.89 11.34
N MET A 173 -13.52 -4.71 11.04
CA MET A 173 -13.70 -5.35 9.75
C MET A 173 -15.14 -5.18 9.29
N VAL A 174 -15.34 -4.91 8.01
CA VAL A 174 -16.68 -4.71 7.42
C VAL A 174 -16.78 -5.33 6.05
N GLU A 175 -17.85 -6.06 5.79
CA GLU A 175 -18.21 -6.51 4.44
C GLU A 175 -19.13 -5.48 3.76
N PRO A 176 -19.19 -5.41 2.42
CA PRO A 176 -19.87 -4.34 1.70
C PRO A 176 -21.35 -4.19 2.08
N ASP A 177 -22.01 -5.33 2.23
CA ASP A 177 -23.45 -5.42 2.54
C ASP A 177 -23.72 -5.53 4.04
N SER A 178 -22.69 -5.49 4.89
CA SER A 178 -22.87 -5.58 6.34
C SER A 178 -23.37 -4.25 6.90
N GLU A 179 -24.36 -4.32 7.78
CA GLU A 179 -24.89 -3.16 8.52
C GLU A 179 -24.06 -2.85 9.78
N SER A 180 -23.03 -3.65 10.09
CA SER A 180 -22.21 -3.48 11.30
C SER A 180 -20.76 -3.96 11.11
N TYR A 181 -19.87 -3.51 11.99
CA TYR A 181 -18.46 -3.92 12.03
C TYR A 181 -18.25 -5.15 12.90
N ALA A 182 -17.44 -6.08 12.41
CA ALA A 182 -16.82 -7.10 13.23
C ALA A 182 -15.57 -6.50 13.89
N VAL A 183 -15.44 -6.64 15.21
CA VAL A 183 -14.28 -6.12 15.96
C VAL A 183 -13.44 -7.28 16.45
N SER A 184 -12.15 -7.27 16.10
CA SER A 184 -11.16 -8.23 16.58
C SER A 184 -10.27 -7.58 17.63
N GLU A 185 -10.04 -8.29 18.74
CA GLU A 185 -9.10 -7.89 19.77
C GLU A 185 -8.00 -8.94 20.00
N ASP A 186 -6.74 -8.61 19.68
CA ASP A 186 -5.60 -9.49 19.98
C ASP A 186 -4.31 -8.70 20.20
N ARG A 187 -3.51 -9.14 21.20
CA ARG A 187 -2.28 -8.45 21.61
C ARG A 187 -1.15 -8.54 20.58
N TYR A 188 -1.16 -9.57 19.73
CA TYR A 188 -0.10 -9.85 18.77
C TYR A 188 -0.55 -9.63 17.33
N ALA A 189 -1.73 -10.11 16.97
CA ALA A 189 -2.23 -10.06 15.60
C ALA A 189 -2.62 -8.65 15.19
N CYS A 190 -3.32 -7.88 16.04
CA CYS A 190 -3.79 -6.55 15.67
C CYS A 190 -2.67 -5.55 15.37
N PRO A 191 -1.56 -5.48 16.15
CA PRO A 191 -0.42 -4.62 15.77
C PRO A 191 0.21 -5.01 14.43
N LEU A 192 0.29 -6.32 14.11
CA LEU A 192 0.83 -6.78 12.83
C LEU A 192 -0.12 -6.51 11.67
N ILE A 193 -1.42 -6.66 11.87
CA ILE A 193 -2.45 -6.24 10.91
C ILE A 193 -2.31 -4.75 10.65
N ARG A 194 -2.11 -3.92 11.69
CA ARG A 194 -1.89 -2.48 11.54
C ARG A 194 -0.63 -2.17 10.71
N LEU A 195 0.47 -2.87 10.93
CA LEU A 195 1.69 -2.73 10.13
C LEU A 195 1.46 -3.13 8.66
N ALA A 196 0.77 -4.25 8.42
CA ALA A 196 0.44 -4.72 7.08
C ALA A 196 -0.50 -3.75 6.33
N VAL A 197 -1.48 -3.18 7.02
CA VAL A 197 -2.43 -2.20 6.46
C VAL A 197 -1.74 -0.91 6.04
N ARG A 198 -0.77 -0.43 6.83
CA ARG A 198 -0.06 0.83 6.53
C ARG A 198 1.16 0.67 5.61
N GLY A 199 1.68 -0.55 5.44
CA GLY A 199 2.74 -0.87 4.48
C GLY A 199 2.18 -0.99 3.05
N ILE A 200 2.10 0.11 2.31
CA ILE A 200 1.41 0.07 1.01
C ILE A 200 2.22 -0.64 -0.09
N HIS A 201 1.75 -1.85 -0.41
CA HIS A 201 2.13 -2.82 -1.46
C HIS A 201 3.31 -3.76 -1.13
N THR A 202 3.14 -5.08 -1.01
CA THR A 202 2.08 -5.93 -1.57
C THR A 202 1.54 -6.96 -0.56
N ILE A 203 0.41 -7.64 -0.80
CA ILE A 203 -0.02 -8.97 -0.30
C ILE A 203 -0.90 -9.52 -1.43
N GLY A 204 -0.26 -9.86 -2.54
CA GLY A 204 -0.79 -10.63 -3.64
C GLY A 204 -0.30 -12.07 -3.53
N GLU A 205 -1.27 -12.99 -3.56
CA GLU A 205 -1.18 -14.46 -3.47
C GLU A 205 -1.08 -15.10 -2.08
N LEU A 206 -1.28 -14.33 -1.01
CA LEU A 206 -1.95 -14.88 0.17
C LEU A 206 -3.26 -14.11 0.33
N GLY A 207 -4.37 -14.81 0.56
CA GLY A 207 -5.64 -14.18 0.92
C GLY A 207 -5.38 -13.03 1.88
N SER A 208 -5.68 -11.84 1.39
CA SER A 208 -5.36 -10.55 1.96
C SER A 208 -5.49 -10.47 3.47
N VAL A 209 -4.52 -9.85 4.15
CA VAL A 209 -4.51 -9.58 5.61
C VAL A 209 -5.39 -10.57 6.40
N ALA A 210 -5.24 -11.87 6.11
CA ALA A 210 -5.91 -12.88 6.89
C ALA A 210 -5.22 -12.77 8.26
N PRO A 211 -5.98 -12.73 9.37
CA PRO A 211 -5.36 -12.63 10.68
C PRO A 211 -4.29 -13.72 10.78
N PHE A 212 -3.03 -13.27 10.94
CA PHE A 212 -1.89 -14.18 11.06
C PHE A 212 -2.26 -15.27 12.05
N PRO A 213 -2.07 -16.56 11.74
CA PRO A 213 -2.22 -17.60 12.75
C PRO A 213 -1.47 -17.17 14.01
N LEU A 214 -2.10 -17.23 15.17
CA LEU A 214 -1.58 -16.59 16.39
C LEU A 214 -0.12 -17.00 16.70
N ALA A 215 0.26 -18.23 16.35
CA ALA A 215 1.63 -18.73 16.46
C ALA A 215 2.64 -17.94 15.61
N VAL A 216 2.27 -17.57 14.38
CA VAL A 216 3.04 -16.69 13.49
C VAL A 216 3.15 -15.31 14.10
N ALA A 217 2.02 -14.73 14.51
CA ALA A 217 1.98 -13.38 15.04
C ALA A 217 2.95 -13.24 16.23
N ARG A 218 2.95 -14.23 17.13
CA ARG A 218 3.89 -14.29 18.25
C ARG A 218 5.35 -14.41 17.81
N ARG A 219 5.66 -15.18 16.76
CA ARG A 219 7.03 -15.30 16.23
C ARG A 219 7.55 -13.97 15.70
N ILE A 220 6.75 -13.27 14.89
CA ILE A 220 7.10 -11.95 14.36
C ILE A 220 7.25 -10.96 15.52
N PHE A 221 6.33 -10.98 16.49
CA PHE A 221 6.42 -10.11 17.66
C PHE A 221 7.67 -10.38 18.51
N ASN A 222 8.05 -11.65 18.71
CA ASN A 222 9.29 -12.01 19.41
C ASN A 222 10.53 -11.50 18.66
N LEU A 223 10.52 -11.56 17.33
CA LEU A 223 11.58 -11.01 16.49
C LEU A 223 11.66 -9.48 16.62
N MET A 224 10.50 -8.81 16.58
CA MET A 224 10.40 -7.36 16.81
C MET A 224 10.97 -6.97 18.17
N ARG A 225 10.59 -7.68 19.22
CA ARG A 225 11.12 -7.48 20.58
C ARG A 225 12.63 -7.70 20.65
N PHE A 226 13.15 -8.73 19.97
CA PHE A 226 14.59 -8.98 19.91
C PHE A 226 15.37 -7.78 19.36
N PHE A 227 14.80 -7.08 18.38
CA PHE A 227 15.39 -5.89 17.78
C PHE A 227 14.93 -4.57 18.41
N ASN A 228 14.26 -4.58 19.57
CA ASN A 228 13.68 -3.38 20.19
C ASN A 228 12.83 -2.55 19.21
N ALA A 229 12.11 -3.27 18.34
CA ALA A 229 11.24 -2.73 17.32
C ALA A 229 9.81 -3.27 17.51
N GLU A 230 9.42 -3.51 18.76
CA GLU A 230 8.03 -3.76 19.10
C GLU A 230 7.27 -2.43 19.23
N PRO A 231 5.95 -2.40 18.97
CA PRO A 231 5.12 -1.23 19.23
C PRO A 231 5.04 -1.02 20.75
N VAL A 232 5.57 0.09 21.25
CA VAL A 232 5.54 0.48 22.66
C VAL A 232 4.31 1.36 22.91
N GLU A 233 3.49 0.96 23.89
CA GLU A 233 2.49 1.83 24.52
C GLU A 233 3.27 2.77 25.46
N SER A 234 3.59 4.00 25.04
CA SER A 234 4.32 4.94 25.92
C SER A 234 3.33 5.59 26.89
N ASP A 235 3.43 5.31 28.19
CA ASP A 235 2.61 5.93 29.24
C ASP A 235 3.00 7.38 29.58
N ASP A 236 4.13 7.88 29.06
CA ASP A 236 4.74 9.14 29.51
C ASP A 236 3.99 10.39 29.04
N GLU A 237 3.60 11.25 29.99
CA GLU A 237 2.81 12.48 29.80
C GLU A 237 3.65 13.74 29.46
N ASP A 238 4.98 13.68 29.50
CA ASP A 238 5.80 14.90 29.67
C ASP A 238 6.53 15.44 28.43
N THR A 239 6.25 14.95 27.21
CA THR A 239 6.93 15.49 26.01
C THR A 239 5.98 16.37 25.19
N MET A 240 6.02 17.70 25.42
CA MET A 240 5.43 18.70 24.52
C MET A 240 6.03 18.53 23.12
N MET A 241 5.26 18.01 22.17
CA MET A 241 5.61 17.92 20.76
C MET A 241 4.50 18.57 19.93
N SER A 242 4.84 19.02 18.72
CA SER A 242 3.92 19.71 17.81
C SER A 242 2.72 18.84 17.38
N GLU A 243 1.63 19.45 16.92
CA GLU A 243 0.40 18.75 16.48
C GLU A 243 0.65 17.71 15.37
N GLU A 244 1.64 17.91 14.49
CA GLU A 244 2.05 16.94 13.45
C GLU A 244 2.88 15.77 14.02
N GLU A 245 3.70 16.02 15.05
CA GLU A 245 4.48 14.97 15.76
C GLU A 245 3.60 14.15 16.74
N SER A 246 2.48 14.71 17.17
CA SER A 246 1.48 14.07 18.02
C SER A 246 0.69 12.97 17.29
N ILE A 247 0.76 12.93 15.95
CA ILE A 247 0.08 11.94 15.09
C ILE A 247 0.73 10.54 15.20
N SER A 248 1.94 10.43 15.78
CA SER A 248 2.71 9.18 15.88
C SER A 248 2.85 8.63 17.31
N LYS A 249 1.75 8.23 17.96
CA LYS A 249 1.78 7.34 19.14
C LYS A 249 1.97 5.85 18.76
N PHE A 250 2.95 5.57 17.89
CA PHE A 250 3.43 4.22 17.56
C PHE A 250 4.95 4.23 17.66
N TRP A 251 5.47 4.23 18.89
CA TRP A 251 6.90 4.03 19.11
C TRP A 251 7.25 2.61 18.69
N ILE A 252 7.91 2.45 17.54
CA ILE A 252 8.76 1.30 17.31
C ILE A 252 10.15 1.78 17.70
N GLY A 253 10.55 1.60 18.96
CA GLY A 253 11.85 2.03 19.50
C GLY A 253 12.26 3.50 19.23
N TYR A 254 13.40 3.95 19.77
CA TYR A 254 13.89 5.31 19.51
C TYR A 254 14.58 5.48 18.13
N ASP A 255 14.64 4.43 17.30
CA ASP A 255 15.26 4.47 15.95
C ASP A 255 14.91 3.24 15.07
N ASN A 256 14.59 2.10 15.68
CA ASN A 256 14.40 0.84 14.93
C ASN A 256 12.97 0.72 14.42
N ARG A 257 12.74 0.38 13.15
CA ARG A 257 11.38 0.28 12.57
C ARG A 257 11.14 -1.10 11.97
N CYS A 258 9.90 -1.56 12.04
CA CYS A 258 9.47 -2.82 11.45
C CYS A 258 8.48 -2.53 10.32
N TYR A 259 8.75 -3.10 9.15
CA TYR A 259 7.88 -3.05 7.99
C TYR A 259 7.47 -4.47 7.61
N LEU A 260 6.23 -4.61 7.18
CA LEU A 260 5.64 -5.88 6.79
C LEU A 260 4.96 -5.70 5.45
N MET A 261 5.41 -6.46 4.46
CA MET A 261 4.92 -6.39 3.09
C MET A 261 5.09 -7.74 2.41
N GLU A 262 4.32 -8.03 1.38
CA GLU A 262 4.65 -9.04 0.39
C GLU A 262 5.44 -8.41 -0.75
N SER A 263 6.17 -9.26 -1.46
CA SER A 263 6.90 -8.95 -2.68
C SER A 263 7.10 -10.23 -3.50
N ALA A 264 6.47 -10.31 -4.67
CA ALA A 264 6.54 -11.46 -5.59
C ALA A 264 6.00 -12.79 -5.00
N GLY A 265 4.89 -12.74 -4.26
CA GLY A 265 4.25 -13.88 -3.59
C GLY A 265 4.82 -14.19 -2.20
N GLU A 266 5.85 -13.48 -1.78
CA GLU A 266 6.58 -13.76 -0.53
C GLU A 266 6.34 -12.66 0.50
N ILE A 267 6.04 -13.01 1.74
CA ILE A 267 5.94 -12.02 2.84
C ILE A 267 7.34 -11.72 3.39
N LEU A 268 7.72 -10.46 3.38
CA LEU A 268 8.95 -9.90 3.92
C LEU A 268 8.68 -9.08 5.19
N ILE A 269 9.53 -9.30 6.19
CA ILE A 269 9.62 -8.52 7.42
C ILE A 269 10.95 -7.80 7.38
N ILE A 270 10.92 -6.46 7.40
CA ILE A 270 12.10 -5.62 7.28
C ILE A 270 12.28 -4.85 8.58
N MET A 271 13.40 -5.08 9.23
CA MET A 271 13.82 -4.38 10.43
C MET A 271 14.86 -3.34 10.04
N LYS A 272 14.45 -2.07 10.01
CA LYS A 272 15.38 -0.95 9.97
C LYS A 272 15.97 -0.77 11.35
N LEU A 273 17.28 -0.86 11.47
CA LEU A 273 18.01 -0.65 12.70
C LEU A 273 18.85 0.63 12.59
N LYS A 274 19.35 1.13 13.71
CA LYS A 274 20.27 2.28 13.74
C LYS A 274 21.48 2.11 12.81
N ASP A 275 22.08 0.92 12.81
CA ASP A 275 23.33 0.62 12.09
C ASP A 275 23.14 -0.43 10.96
N GLY A 276 21.93 -0.58 10.42
CA GLY A 276 21.71 -1.48 9.29
C GLY A 276 20.27 -1.92 9.06
N MET A 277 20.12 -2.99 8.28
CA MET A 277 18.84 -3.61 7.97
C MET A 277 18.93 -5.11 8.21
N GLU A 278 17.84 -5.69 8.72
CA GLU A 278 17.63 -7.14 8.75
C GLU A 278 16.34 -7.46 8.00
N VAL A 279 16.39 -8.43 7.10
CA VAL A 279 15.24 -8.84 6.29
C VAL A 279 14.96 -10.31 6.51
N TYR A 280 13.71 -10.63 6.77
CA TYR A 280 13.24 -12.00 6.92
C TYR A 280 12.14 -12.29 5.92
N LYS A 281 12.24 -13.42 5.25
CA LYS A 281 11.16 -14.00 4.47
C LYS A 281 10.34 -14.93 5.36
N MET A 282 9.03 -14.83 5.27
CA MET A 282 8.10 -15.72 5.94
C MET A 282 7.59 -16.76 4.95
N ASP A 283 7.83 -18.03 5.26
CA ASP A 283 7.20 -19.13 4.57
C ASP A 283 5.74 -19.28 5.06
N THR A 284 4.79 -19.20 4.14
CA THR A 284 3.36 -19.12 4.46
C THR A 284 2.73 -20.48 4.77
N GLU A 285 3.39 -21.58 4.38
CA GLU A 285 2.92 -22.95 4.65
C GLU A 285 3.47 -23.49 5.99
N SER A 286 4.78 -23.36 6.20
CA SER A 286 5.50 -23.86 7.36
C SER A 286 5.65 -22.83 8.49
N TYR A 287 5.31 -21.56 8.23
CA TYR A 287 5.39 -20.46 9.21
C TYR A 287 6.80 -20.24 9.77
N VAL A 288 7.82 -20.56 8.97
CA VAL A 288 9.23 -20.34 9.30
C VAL A 288 9.66 -18.97 8.81
N LEU A 289 10.45 -18.28 9.65
CA LEU A 289 11.10 -17.02 9.30
C LEU A 289 12.54 -17.32 8.89
N GLU A 290 12.87 -17.06 7.63
CA GLU A 290 14.20 -17.23 7.08
C GLU A 290 14.87 -15.86 6.94
N HIS A 291 16.07 -15.71 7.47
CA HIS A 291 16.86 -14.50 7.25
C HIS A 291 17.36 -14.45 5.80
N VAL A 292 17.13 -13.33 5.11
CA VAL A 292 17.51 -13.18 3.70
C VAL A 292 18.40 -11.96 3.49
N HIS A 293 19.42 -12.14 2.66
CA HIS A 293 20.32 -11.08 2.20
C HIS A 293 20.18 -10.81 0.69
N ASN A 294 19.18 -11.46 0.06
CA ASN A 294 18.92 -11.35 -1.36
C ASN A 294 17.42 -11.41 -1.66
N ILE A 295 16.83 -10.29 -2.08
CA ILE A 295 15.43 -10.19 -2.54
C ILE A 295 15.31 -10.28 -4.07
N GLY A 296 16.38 -10.74 -4.74
CA GLY A 296 16.42 -10.93 -6.18
C GLY A 296 16.36 -9.61 -6.95
N ASN A 297 15.54 -9.56 -8.00
CA ASN A 297 15.38 -8.40 -8.89
C ASN A 297 14.43 -7.32 -8.31
N ARG A 298 14.22 -7.34 -6.99
CA ARG A 298 13.34 -6.40 -6.32
C ARG A 298 14.16 -5.29 -5.67
N ALA A 299 13.56 -4.11 -5.63
CA ALA A 299 14.00 -3.00 -4.81
C ALA A 299 12.82 -2.58 -3.94
N ILE A 300 13.12 -2.22 -2.69
CA ILE A 300 12.10 -1.86 -1.71
C ILE A 300 12.28 -0.41 -1.31
N PHE A 301 11.20 0.33 -1.24
CA PHE A 301 11.17 1.72 -0.78
C PHE A 301 10.47 1.76 0.57
N LEU A 302 11.13 2.25 1.61
CA LEU A 302 10.58 2.43 2.95
C LEU A 302 10.32 3.90 3.22
N ARG A 303 9.19 4.20 3.85
CA ARG A 303 8.79 5.56 4.19
C ARG A 303 8.08 5.66 5.53
N GLY A 304 8.36 6.74 6.25
CA GLY A 304 7.78 7.01 7.57
C GLY A 304 7.99 5.83 8.51
N TYR A 305 6.95 5.50 9.27
CA TYR A 305 7.03 4.46 10.30
C TYR A 305 6.78 3.03 9.79
N CYS A 306 5.91 2.88 8.78
CA CYS A 306 5.44 1.55 8.35
C CYS A 306 5.09 1.45 6.86
N ARG A 307 5.18 2.54 6.07
CA ARG A 307 4.90 2.49 4.63
C ARG A 307 6.07 1.86 3.89
N CYS A 308 5.78 0.94 2.98
CA CYS A 308 6.81 0.31 2.17
C CYS A 308 6.23 -0.22 0.85
N MET A 309 6.99 -0.12 -0.24
CA MET A 309 6.60 -0.57 -1.59
C MET A 309 7.71 -1.42 -2.22
N SER A 310 7.35 -2.48 -2.95
CA SER A 310 8.27 -3.28 -3.77
C SER A 310 8.12 -2.96 -5.26
N VAL A 311 9.24 -2.81 -5.96
CA VAL A 311 9.29 -2.59 -7.42
C VAL A 311 10.23 -3.57 -8.12
N ASN A 312 9.97 -3.84 -9.40
CA ASN A 312 10.87 -4.59 -10.27
C ASN A 312 12.03 -3.68 -10.74
N ALA A 313 13.23 -3.87 -10.18
CA ALA A 313 14.35 -2.97 -10.39
C ALA A 313 14.72 -2.80 -11.88
N ASP A 314 14.75 -3.89 -12.65
CA ASP A 314 15.07 -3.86 -14.09
C ASP A 314 14.11 -3.00 -14.94
N LYS A 315 12.92 -2.67 -14.42
CA LYS A 315 11.93 -1.86 -15.12
C LYS A 315 12.03 -0.37 -14.84
N PHE A 316 12.87 0.02 -13.88
CA PHE A 316 13.04 1.41 -13.50
C PHE A 316 14.51 1.81 -13.65
N PRO A 317 14.84 2.80 -14.50
CA PRO A 317 16.22 3.23 -14.64
C PRO A 317 16.74 3.79 -13.32
N SER A 318 18.02 3.50 -13.04
CA SER A 318 18.75 3.92 -11.84
C SER A 318 18.29 3.27 -10.52
N ILE A 319 17.40 2.27 -10.56
CA ILE A 319 17.08 1.47 -9.39
C ILE A 319 17.93 0.20 -9.42
N ASP A 320 18.64 -0.04 -8.32
CA ASP A 320 19.47 -1.22 -8.15
C ASP A 320 18.67 -2.35 -7.53
N ALA A 321 18.81 -3.55 -8.11
CA ALA A 321 18.25 -4.77 -7.54
C ALA A 321 18.87 -5.10 -6.18
N ASN A 322 18.13 -5.84 -5.34
CA ASN A 322 18.54 -6.25 -4.01
C ASN A 322 18.92 -5.09 -3.07
N CYS A 323 18.22 -3.98 -3.21
CA CYS A 323 18.45 -2.76 -2.44
C CYS A 323 17.18 -2.25 -1.76
N ILE A 324 17.37 -1.60 -0.61
CA ILE A 324 16.32 -0.94 0.15
C ILE A 324 16.61 0.56 0.20
N TYR A 325 15.67 1.36 -0.29
CA TYR A 325 15.72 2.82 -0.30
C TYR A 325 14.90 3.38 0.87
N TYR A 326 15.41 4.38 1.57
CA TYR A 326 14.68 5.05 2.66
C TYR A 326 15.16 6.48 2.88
N ILE A 327 14.33 7.25 3.58
CA ILE A 327 14.67 8.62 3.99
C ILE A 327 15.29 8.60 5.39
N LYS A 328 16.34 9.41 5.58
CA LYS A 328 16.93 9.74 6.88
C LYS A 328 17.14 11.25 6.95
N SER A 329 16.74 11.82 8.08
CA SER A 329 16.93 13.23 8.39
C SER A 329 18.28 13.44 9.07
N ASP A 330 18.95 14.54 8.78
CA ASP A 330 20.14 14.99 9.54
C ASP A 330 19.74 15.86 10.75
N ASP A 331 20.74 16.25 11.55
CA ASP A 331 20.56 17.09 12.74
C ASP A 331 19.97 18.49 12.44
N PHE A 332 19.91 18.88 11.16
CA PHE A 332 19.34 20.14 10.68
C PHE A 332 17.98 19.95 10.01
N SER A 333 17.32 18.80 10.25
CA SER A 333 16.03 18.44 9.67
C SER A 333 16.04 18.41 8.14
N ARG A 334 17.19 18.15 7.52
CA ARG A 334 17.28 17.91 6.08
C ARG A 334 17.10 16.45 5.77
N ASP A 335 16.25 16.17 4.80
CA ASP A 335 15.95 14.80 4.39
C ASP A 335 16.85 14.38 3.23
N TYR A 336 17.39 13.16 3.32
CA TYR A 336 18.13 12.53 2.22
C TYR A 336 17.65 11.11 2.01
N ILE A 337 17.75 10.65 0.77
CA ILE A 337 17.48 9.27 0.39
C ILE A 337 18.78 8.49 0.48
N TYR A 338 18.71 7.39 1.22
CA TYR A 338 19.75 6.39 1.35
C TYR A 338 19.32 5.11 0.66
N MET A 339 20.31 4.41 0.11
CA MET A 339 20.19 3.09 -0.46
C MET A 339 21.02 2.13 0.39
N TYR A 340 20.42 1.03 0.80
CA TYR A 340 21.06 -0.04 1.54
C TYR A 340 21.11 -1.29 0.68
N ASN A 341 22.33 -1.74 0.34
CA ASN A 341 22.52 -2.96 -0.43
C ASN A 341 22.56 -4.17 0.52
N LEU A 342 21.61 -5.11 0.36
CA LEU A 342 21.48 -6.24 1.27
C LEU A 342 22.64 -7.24 1.18
N LYS A 343 23.32 -7.33 0.03
CA LYS A 343 24.42 -8.27 -0.18
C LYS A 343 25.71 -7.82 0.49
N CYS A 344 26.11 -6.56 0.31
CA CYS A 344 27.33 -6.03 0.92
C CYS A 344 27.11 -5.32 2.26
N ARG A 345 25.85 -5.20 2.69
CA ARG A 345 25.44 -4.55 3.95
C ARG A 345 25.94 -3.11 4.05
N ARG A 346 25.93 -2.40 2.91
CA ARG A 346 26.44 -1.04 2.79
C ARG A 346 25.30 -0.05 2.60
N GLU A 347 25.35 1.02 3.38
CA GLU A 347 24.50 2.20 3.22
C GLU A 347 25.22 3.26 2.37
N GLU A 348 24.53 3.84 1.40
CA GLU A 348 25.02 4.92 0.56
C GLU A 348 23.96 6.01 0.39
N ARG A 349 24.35 7.28 0.50
CA ARG A 349 23.46 8.40 0.21
C ARG A 349 23.33 8.59 -1.30
N VAL A 350 22.11 8.50 -1.82
CA VAL A 350 21.83 8.54 -3.28
C VAL A 350 21.10 9.81 -3.73
N SER A 351 20.76 10.72 -2.81
CA SER A 351 20.17 12.01 -3.17
C SER A 351 20.91 13.20 -2.56
N LYS A 352 20.62 14.38 -3.12
CA LYS A 352 20.80 15.67 -2.43
C LYS A 352 19.69 15.85 -1.39
N ASP A 353 19.76 16.93 -0.63
CA ASP A 353 18.70 17.35 0.29
C ASP A 353 17.36 17.46 -0.47
N ILE A 354 16.35 16.75 0.03
CA ILE A 354 14.99 16.71 -0.53
C ILE A 354 13.97 17.51 0.27
N SER A 355 14.36 18.13 1.40
CA SER A 355 13.44 18.90 2.27
C SER A 355 12.77 20.07 1.55
N LEU A 356 13.47 20.70 0.59
CA LEU A 356 12.99 21.86 -0.17
C LEU A 356 12.55 21.51 -1.59
N VAL A 357 12.48 20.22 -1.92
CA VAL A 357 12.20 19.77 -3.28
C VAL A 357 10.69 19.77 -3.52
N SER A 358 10.20 20.75 -4.28
CA SER A 358 8.77 20.83 -4.64
C SER A 358 8.30 19.78 -5.64
N ARG A 359 9.23 19.16 -6.40
CA ARG A 359 8.94 18.11 -7.39
C ARG A 359 10.10 17.13 -7.53
N PRO A 360 9.85 15.81 -7.61
CA PRO A 360 10.91 14.82 -7.79
C PRO A 360 11.59 14.98 -9.16
N TYR A 361 12.93 14.92 -9.17
CA TYR A 361 13.76 15.05 -10.39
C TYR A 361 14.34 13.70 -10.85
N THR A 362 14.20 12.66 -10.04
CA THR A 362 14.66 11.29 -10.33
C THR A 362 13.56 10.28 -9.99
N ILE A 363 13.62 9.08 -10.56
CA ILE A 363 12.68 8.01 -10.21
C ILE A 363 12.83 7.61 -8.74
N ILE A 364 14.05 7.51 -8.23
CA ILE A 364 14.31 7.22 -6.81
C ILE A 364 13.61 8.27 -5.93
N GLN A 365 13.73 9.55 -6.28
CA GLN A 365 13.02 10.61 -5.58
C GLN A 365 11.52 10.45 -5.71
N LEU A 366 10.97 10.20 -6.90
CA LEU A 366 9.54 10.04 -7.12
C LEU A 366 8.95 8.90 -6.26
N LEU A 367 9.60 7.74 -6.25
CA LEU A 367 9.16 6.58 -5.48
C LEU A 367 9.39 6.75 -3.96
N SER A 368 10.35 7.60 -3.57
CA SER A 368 10.62 7.95 -2.17
C SER A 368 9.83 9.16 -1.66
N SER A 369 9.33 10.04 -2.54
CA SER A 369 8.91 11.39 -2.19
C SER A 369 7.63 11.45 -1.37
N LEU A 370 7.48 12.60 -0.71
CA LEU A 370 6.63 12.79 0.45
C LEU A 370 5.15 12.98 0.06
N ASP A 371 4.30 12.43 0.92
CA ASP A 371 2.84 12.28 0.99
C ASP A 371 2.17 11.20 0.12
N LEU A 372 2.98 10.40 -0.59
CA LEU A 372 2.55 9.57 -1.73
C LEU A 372 2.00 8.17 -1.42
N TRP A 373 1.59 7.90 -0.18
CA TRP A 373 1.12 6.57 0.23
C TRP A 373 0.01 6.67 1.27
#